data_AF-A0A5B0HF67-F1
#
_entry.id   AF-A0A5B0HF67-F1
#
_cell.length_a   1.000
_cell.length_b   1.000
_cell.length_c   1.000
_cell.angle_alpha   90.00
_cell.angle_beta   90.00
_cell.angle_gamma   90.00
#
_symmetry.space_group_name_H-M   'P 1'
#
loop_
_entity.id
_entity.type
_entity.pdbx_description
1 polymer ?
#
loop_
_entity_poly.entity_id
_entity_poly.type
_entity_poly.pdbx_seq_one_letter_code
_entity_poly.pdbx_strand_id
1 'polypeptide(L)' 'MTITTIRISDTEVQVERTLYKFAQENDADAFQRCLADTSIDRCYRAHPPLSARPTAPGQHPDDPGRGTTISPSLGGRP' A
#
# COMPACT_ATOMS: atom_id res chain seq x y z
N MET A 1 -12.06 9.98 11.24
CA MET A 1 -11.69 8.76 10.50
C MET A 1 -10.54 8.12 11.25
N THR A 2 -10.62 6.85 11.60
CA THR A 2 -9.51 6.13 12.24
C THR A 2 -8.60 5.56 11.16
N ILE A 3 -7.38 6.09 11.04
CA ILE A 3 -6.37 5.56 10.12
C ILE A 3 -5.73 4.33 10.79
N THR A 4 -5.89 3.16 10.18
CA THR A 4 -5.28 1.93 10.70
C THR A 4 -3.83 1.84 10.22
N THR A 5 -2.89 1.92 11.15
CA THR A 5 -1.46 1.72 10.88
C THR A 5 -0.94 0.46 11.56
N ILE A 6 -0.11 -0.31 10.87
CA ILE A 6 0.54 -1.51 11.36
C ILE A 6 2.04 -1.31 11.21
N ARG A 7 2.79 -1.44 12.31
CA ARG A 7 4.26 -1.43 12.28
C ARG A 7 4.74 -2.78 11.75
N ILE A 8 5.31 -2.80 10.55
CA ILE A 8 5.85 -4.02 9.95
C ILE A 8 7.30 -4.24 10.41
N SER A 9 8.08 -3.16 10.49
CA SER A 9 9.45 -3.15 11.01
C SER A 9 9.84 -1.76 11.50
N ASP A 10 11.07 -1.57 11.98
CA ASP A 10 11.56 -0.27 12.42
C ASP A 10 11.42 0.82 11.35
N THR A 11 11.66 0.48 10.09
CA THR A 11 11.58 1.41 8.94
C THR A 11 10.39 1.16 8.02
N GLU A 12 9.50 0.22 8.34
CA GLU A 12 8.38 -0.16 7.46
C GLU A 12 7.05 -0.09 8.20
N VAL A 13 6.13 0.72 7.65
CA VAL A 13 4.82 1.00 8.22
C VAL A 13 3.77 0.72 7.17
N GLN A 14 2.85 -0.18 7.45
CA GLN A 14 1.67 -0.38 6.63
C GLN A 14 0.56 0.54 7.11
N VAL A 15 -0.01 1.33 6.22
CA VAL A 15 -1.19 2.15 6.47
C VAL A 15 -2.30 1.64 5.57
N GLU A 16 -3.40 1.19 6.17
CA GLU A 16 -4.51 0.53 5.50
C GLU A 16 -4.04 -0.68 4.64
N ARG A 17 -3.81 -0.46 3.35
CA ARG A 17 -3.34 -1.47 2.38
C ARG A 17 -2.12 -0.99 1.59
N THR A 18 -1.36 -0.06 2.14
CA THR A 18 -0.14 0.47 1.52
C THR A 18 1.01 0.36 2.51
N LEU A 19 2.07 -0.32 2.09
CA LEU A 19 3.33 -0.40 2.80
C LEU A 19 4.17 0.82 2.44
N TYR A 20 4.61 1.54 3.45
CA TYR A 20 5.52 2.67 3.36
C TYR A 20 6.85 2.29 3.98
N LYS A 21 7.93 2.46 3.20
CA LYS A 21 9.30 2.19 3.62
C LYS A 21 10.07 3.49 3.78
N PHE A 22 10.74 3.63 4.91
CA PHE A 22 11.51 4.81 5.30
C PHE A 22 13.00 4.48 5.37
N ALA A 23 13.84 5.54 5.41
CA ALA A 23 15.28 5.38 5.52
C ALA A 23 15.70 5.00 6.94
N GLN A 24 15.04 5.58 7.95
CA GLN A 24 15.39 5.44 9.35
C GLN A 24 14.13 5.21 10.19
N GLU A 25 14.33 4.59 11.36
CA GLU A 25 13.26 4.33 12.33
C GLU A 25 12.54 5.62 12.74
N ASN A 26 13.31 6.69 12.95
CA ASN A 26 12.80 7.98 13.41
C ASN A 26 11.82 8.61 12.39
N ASP A 27 12.03 8.39 11.08
CA ASP A 27 11.12 8.84 10.02
C ASP A 27 9.81 8.05 10.02
N ALA A 28 9.90 6.73 10.22
CA ALA A 28 8.73 5.86 10.34
C ALA A 28 7.89 6.21 11.58
N ASP A 29 8.54 6.44 12.71
CA ASP A 29 7.90 6.86 13.96
C ASP A 29 7.21 8.23 13.81
N ALA A 30 7.87 9.20 13.18
CA ALA A 30 7.30 10.51 12.90
C ALA A 30 6.08 10.41 11.98
N PHE A 31 6.13 9.57 10.95
CA PHE A 31 5.00 9.33 10.06
C PHE A 31 3.82 8.71 10.80
N GLN A 32 4.03 7.69 11.64
CA GLN A 32 2.96 7.10 12.46
C GLN A 32 2.30 8.11 13.41
N ARG A 33 3.11 8.95 14.08
CA ARG A 33 2.59 10.01 14.96
C ARG A 33 1.77 11.04 14.19
N CYS A 34 2.22 11.42 13.00
CA CYS A 34 1.48 12.32 12.13
C CYS A 34 0.12 11.72 11.72
N LEU A 35 0.06 10.43 11.42
CA LEU A 35 -1.17 9.74 11.05
C LEU A 35 -2.18 9.61 12.20
N ALA A 36 -1.72 9.66 13.44
CA ALA A 36 -2.61 9.63 14.60
C ALA A 36 -3.42 10.94 14.75
N ASP A 37 -2.90 12.06 14.28
CA ASP A 37 -3.49 13.39 14.41
C ASP A 37 -4.11 13.92 13.09
N THR A 38 -3.57 13.50 11.95
CA THR A 38 -3.78 14.12 10.64
C THR A 38 -4.04 13.06 9.55
N SER A 39 -4.30 13.50 8.31
CA SER A 39 -4.48 12.64 7.12
C SER A 39 -3.17 12.16 6.47
N ILE A 40 -3.24 11.01 5.78
CA ILE A 40 -2.13 10.37 5.06
C ILE A 40 -1.44 11.31 4.07
N ASP A 41 -2.19 12.07 3.25
CA ASP A 41 -1.58 12.95 2.22
C ASP A 41 -0.66 14.02 2.84
N ARG A 42 -1.07 14.60 3.98
CA ARG A 42 -0.28 15.61 4.69
C ARG A 42 0.97 14.98 5.31
N CYS A 43 0.85 13.80 5.92
CA CYS A 43 2.00 13.08 6.46
C CYS A 43 2.96 12.61 5.37
N TYR A 44 2.44 12.22 4.21
CA TYR A 44 3.25 11.80 3.07
C TYR A 44 4.09 12.95 2.50
N ARG A 45 3.54 14.17 2.47
CA ARG A 45 4.30 15.36 2.07
C ARG A 45 5.32 15.81 3.12
N ALA A 46 4.97 15.69 4.40
CA ALA A 46 5.85 16.10 5.51
C ALA A 46 7.00 15.10 5.75
N HIS A 47 6.71 13.81 5.62
CA HIS A 47 7.63 12.70 5.83
C HIS A 47 7.58 11.77 4.61
N PRO A 48 8.25 12.13 3.51
CA PRO A 48 8.21 11.35 2.28
C PRO A 48 8.89 10.00 2.48
N PRO A 49 8.18 8.88 2.25
CA PRO A 49 8.76 7.55 2.31
C PRO A 49 9.71 7.33 1.12
N LEU A 50 10.71 6.47 1.30
CA LEU A 50 11.59 6.02 0.22
C LEU A 50 10.83 5.23 -0.84
N SER A 51 9.84 4.45 -0.40
CA SER A 51 8.98 3.70 -1.30
C SER A 51 7.60 3.51 -0.68
N ALA A 52 6.58 3.62 -1.51
CA ALA A 52 5.21 3.30 -1.16
C ALA A 52 4.71 2.22 -2.11
N ARG A 53 4.27 1.09 -1.58
CA ARG A 53 3.75 -0.02 -2.39
C ARG A 53 2.43 -0.51 -1.82
N PRO A 54 1.39 -0.71 -2.63
CA PRO A 54 0.17 -1.35 -2.16
C PRO A 54 0.51 -2.78 -1.69
N THR A 55 0.12 -3.13 -0.47
CA THR A 55 0.14 -4.53 -0.03
C THR A 55 -0.92 -5.25 -0.85
N ALA A 56 -0.50 -6.16 -1.72
CA ALA A 56 -1.41 -6.93 -2.56
C ALA A 56 -2.51 -7.56 -1.67
N PRO A 57 -3.80 -7.45 -2.04
CA PRO A 57 -4.84 -8.13 -1.30
C PRO A 57 -4.62 -9.64 -1.47
N GLY A 58 -4.15 -10.30 -0.42
CA GLY A 58 -4.06 -11.75 -0.28
C GLY A 58 -3.72 -12.51 -1.56
N GLN A 59 -2.44 -12.61 -1.91
CA GLN A 59 -2.00 -13.82 -2.59
C GLN A 59 -2.11 -14.95 -1.56
N HIS A 60 -3.27 -15.62 -1.53
CA HIS A 60 -3.38 -16.95 -0.96
C HIS A 60 -2.25 -17.77 -1.58
N PRO A 61 -1.31 -18.35 -0.82
CA PRO A 61 -0.24 -19.17 -1.41
C PRO A 61 -0.76 -20.49 -2.03
N ASP A 62 -2.07 -20.67 -2.18
CA ASP A 62 -2.73 -21.81 -2.81
C ASP A 62 -3.67 -21.31 -3.93
N ASP A 63 -3.09 -20.74 -4.99
CA ASP A 63 -3.76 -20.72 -6.30
C ASP A 63 -2.75 -21.12 -7.38
N PRO A 64 -2.63 -22.41 -7.70
CA PRO A 64 -1.96 -22.86 -8.91
C PRO A 64 -2.92 -22.70 -10.09
N GLY A 65 -3.32 -21.48 -10.47
CA GLY A 65 -4.29 -21.36 -11.55
C GLY A 65 -4.71 -19.96 -12.00
N ARG A 66 -3.86 -19.26 -12.76
CA ARG A 66 -4.29 -18.67 -14.06
C ARG A 66 -3.14 -18.10 -14.87
N GLY A 67 -2.44 -19.00 -15.52
CA GLY A 67 -2.11 -18.77 -16.92
C GLY A 67 -3.35 -18.95 -17.78
N THR A 68 -3.55 -18.00 -18.70
CA THR A 68 -4.25 -18.10 -20.00
C THR A 68 -5.76 -17.81 -20.11
N THR A 69 -6.09 -16.96 -21.10
CA THR A 69 -7.17 -17.16 -22.12
C THR A 69 -8.42 -16.25 -22.09
N ILE A 70 -8.42 -15.28 -23.02
CA ILE A 70 -9.51 -14.77 -23.90
C ILE A 70 -10.59 -13.85 -23.30
N SER A 71 -10.66 -12.63 -23.84
CA SER A 71 -11.93 -11.90 -24.03
C SER A 71 -12.34 -11.95 -25.50
N PRO A 72 -13.55 -12.44 -25.84
CA PRO A 72 -14.13 -12.39 -27.17
C PRO A 72 -15.01 -11.13 -27.33
N SER A 73 -14.98 -10.46 -28.48
CA SER A 73 -16.04 -9.51 -28.87
C SER A 73 -16.25 -9.52 -30.38
N LEU A 74 -17.41 -10.05 -30.76
CA LEU A 74 -18.03 -10.04 -32.10
C LEU A 74 -18.83 -8.72 -32.27
N GLY A 75 -18.77 -8.11 -33.46
CA GLY A 75 -19.67 -7.03 -33.91
C GLY A 75 -18.90 -6.03 -34.79
N GLY A 76 -19.29 -5.64 -35.99
CA GLY A 76 -20.46 -5.82 -36.84
C GLY A 76 -20.26 -4.86 -38.04
N ARG A 77 -20.71 -5.23 -39.24
CA ARG A 77 -20.67 -4.45 -40.50
C ARG A 77 -21.17 -2.99 -40.34
N PRO A 78 -20.77 -2.07 -41.24
CA PRO A 78 -21.46 -1.91 -42.54
C PRO A 78 -20.64 -2.34 -43.76
#